data_AF-A0A2N1DF38-F1
#
_entry.id   AF-A0A2N1DF38-F1
#
_cell.length_a   1.000
_cell.length_b   1.000
_cell.length_c   1.000
_cell.angle_alpha   90.00
_cell.angle_beta   90.00
_cell.angle_gamma   90.00
#
_symmetry.space_group_name_H-M   'P 1'
#
loop_
_entity.id
_entity.type
_entity.pdbx_description
1 polymer ?
#
loop_
_entity_poly.entity_id
_entity_poly.type
_entity_poly.pdbx_seq_one_letter_code
_entity_poly.pdbx_strand_id
1 'polypeptide(L)' 'MCSQTPNGANASATLYSIIESAKANGLVPYDYLLHVMNQITAGNTDPEKLLPWNVNLS' A
#
# COMPACT_ATOMS: atom_id res chain seq x y z
N MET A 1 -7.09 -18.02 -12.21
CA MET A 1 -8.21 -17.20 -11.72
C MET A 1 -8.08 -17.05 -10.20
N CYS A 2 -7.32 -16.06 -9.73
CA CYS A 2 -7.11 -15.79 -8.30
C CYS A 2 -8.17 -14.83 -7.75
N SER A 3 -9.45 -15.07 -8.07
CA SER A 3 -10.55 -14.12 -7.87
C SER A 3 -11.81 -14.74 -7.28
N GLN A 4 -11.80 -16.05 -6.98
CA GLN A 4 -13.01 -16.79 -6.57
C GLN A 4 -13.12 -16.99 -5.06
N THR A 5 -12.12 -16.60 -4.27
CA THR A 5 -12.26 -16.54 -2.81
C THR A 5 -12.54 -15.09 -2.41
N PRO A 6 -13.54 -14.83 -1.54
CA PRO A 6 -13.84 -13.48 -1.04
C PRO A 6 -12.58 -12.78 -0.51
N ASN A 7 -11.70 -13.55 0.15
CA ASN A 7 -10.42 -13.05 0.66
C ASN A 7 -9.43 -12.67 -0.45
N GLY A 8 -9.35 -13.44 -1.53
CA GLY A 8 -8.43 -13.16 -2.66
C GLY A 8 -8.85 -11.94 -3.46
N ALA A 9 -10.15 -11.79 -3.74
CA ALA A 9 -10.71 -10.61 -4.40
C ALA A 9 -10.61 -9.35 -3.52
N ASN A 10 -10.81 -9.49 -2.21
CA ASN A 10 -10.63 -8.39 -1.27
C ASN A 10 -9.16 -7.94 -1.18
N ALA A 11 -8.21 -8.90 -1.16
CA ALA A 11 -6.79 -8.60 -1.15
C ALA A 11 -6.34 -7.86 -2.43
N SER A 12 -6.82 -8.27 -3.60
CA SER A 12 -6.49 -7.60 -4.87
C SER A 12 -7.13 -6.21 -4.97
N ALA A 13 -8.38 -6.03 -4.52
CA ALA A 13 -9.03 -4.73 -4.47
C ALA A 13 -8.33 -3.76 -3.50
N THR A 14 -7.86 -4.27 -2.36
CA THR A 14 -7.06 -3.52 -1.39
C THR A 14 -5.75 -3.07 -2.02
N LEU A 15 -5.00 -3.97 -2.66
CA LEU A 15 -3.75 -3.64 -3.34
C LEU A 15 -3.95 -2.59 -4.44
N TYR A 16 -5.02 -2.72 -5.23
CA TYR A 16 -5.37 -1.75 -6.26
C TYR A 16 -5.64 -0.36 -5.66
N SER A 17 -6.40 -0.29 -4.57
CA SER A 17 -6.69 0.96 -3.87
C SER A 17 -5.42 1.66 -3.35
N ILE A 18 -4.47 0.88 -2.84
CA ILE A 18 -3.17 1.39 -2.37
C ILE A 18 -2.33 1.95 -3.54
N ILE A 19 -2.30 1.24 -4.66
CA ILE A 19 -1.60 1.66 -5.88
C ILE A 19 -2.19 2.96 -6.43
N GLU A 20 -3.52 3.05 -6.55
CA GLU A 20 -4.20 4.28 -7.01
C GLU A 20 -3.94 5.45 -6.05
N SER A 21 -3.95 5.21 -4.74
CA SER A 21 -3.63 6.22 -3.73
C SER A 21 -2.20 6.73 -3.85
N ALA A 22 -1.22 5.84 -4.09
CA ALA A 22 0.18 6.22 -4.32
C ALA A 22 0.32 7.11 -5.55
N LYS A 23 -0.28 6.70 -6.68
CA LYS A 23 -0.27 7.48 -7.93
C LYS A 23 -0.92 8.86 -7.76
N ALA A 24 -2.05 8.92 -7.05
CA ALA A 24 -2.75 10.18 -6.79
C ALA A 24 -1.91 11.18 -5.97
N ASN A 25 -0.96 10.68 -5.18
CA ASN A 25 0.00 11.49 -4.41
C ASN A 25 1.35 11.67 -5.13
N GLY A 26 1.47 11.25 -6.40
CA GLY A 26 2.70 11.40 -7.19
C GLY A 26 3.82 10.42 -6.80
N LEU A 27 3.52 9.41 -5.98
CA LEU A 27 4.49 8.40 -5.57
C LEU A 27 4.61 7.29 -6.59
N VAL A 28 5.81 6.72 -6.70
CA VAL A 28 6.03 5.45 -7.42
C VAL A 28 5.37 4.32 -6.63
N PRO A 29 4.37 3.61 -7.19
CA PRO A 29 3.58 2.64 -6.42
C PRO A 29 4.41 1.50 -5.84
N TYR A 30 5.44 1.08 -6.57
CA TYR A 30 6.34 0.02 -6.12
C TYR A 30 7.13 0.43 -4.87
N ASP A 31 7.73 1.62 -4.87
CA ASP A 31 8.52 2.12 -3.75
C ASP A 31 7.65 2.36 -2.51
N TYR A 32 6.44 2.88 -2.72
CA TYR A 32 5.47 3.07 -1.65
C TYR A 32 5.01 1.74 -1.03
N LEU A 33 4.71 0.73 -1.84
CA LEU A 33 4.36 -0.60 -1.34
C LEU A 33 5.50 -1.22 -0.53
N LEU A 34 6.73 -1.11 -1.04
CA LEU A 34 7.92 -1.61 -0.34
C LEU A 34 8.12 -0.89 0.99
N HIS A 35 7.95 0.44 1.02
CA HIS A 35 8.01 1.23 2.24
C HIS A 35 6.98 0.76 3.27
N VAL A 36 5.71 0.64 2.86
CA VAL A 36 4.61 0.19 3.74
C VAL A 36 4.88 -1.21 4.28
N MET A 37 5.30 -2.16 3.43
CA MET A 37 5.65 -3.51 3.86
C MET A 37 6.82 -3.53 4.86
N ASN A 38 7.86 -2.72 4.61
CA ASN A 38 9.00 -2.60 5.52
C ASN A 38 8.59 -2.04 6.89
N GLN A 39 7.75 -1.01 6.93
CA GLN A 39 7.25 -0.42 8.18
C GLN A 39 6.39 -1.41 8.98
N ILE A 40 5.49 -2.14 8.31
CA ILE A 40 4.68 -3.18 8.93
C ILE A 40 5.57 -4.29 9.51
N THR A 41 6.58 -4.74 8.75
CA THR A 41 7.52 -5.78 9.20
C THR A 41 8.41 -5.29 10.35
N ALA A 42 8.73 -3.99 10.39
CA ALA A 42 9.44 -3.35 11.48
C ALA A 42 8.58 -3.15 12.76
N GLY A 43 7.30 -3.55 12.72
CA GLY A 43 6.36 -3.38 13.84
C GLY A 43 5.80 -1.97 13.98
N ASN A 44 6.08 -1.07 13.03
CA ASN A 44 5.51 0.26 13.00
C ASN A 44 4.19 0.24 12.23
N THR A 45 3.10 0.02 12.95
CA THR A 45 1.74 -0.07 12.40
C THR A 45 0.95 1.23 12.53
N ASP A 46 1.61 2.35 12.86
CA ASP A 46 0.98 3.67 12.91
C ASP A 46 0.41 4.04 11.54
N PRO A 47 -0.92 4.04 11.35
CA PRO A 47 -1.52 4.22 10.04
C PRO A 47 -1.22 5.61 9.48
N GLU A 48 -1.13 6.64 10.33
CA GLU A 48 -0.81 8.01 9.91
C GLU A 48 0.57 8.13 9.24
N LYS A 49 1.55 7.37 9.74
CA LYS A 49 2.91 7.40 9.20
C LYS A 49 3.02 6.70 7.84
N LEU A 50 2.08 5.78 7.58
CA LEU A 50 2.01 5.01 6.35
C LEU A 50 1.21 5.72 5.26
N LEU A 51 0.56 6.85 5.55
CA LEU A 51 -0.25 7.57 4.57
C LEU A 51 0.64 8.15 3.46
N PRO A 52 0.18 8.11 2.20
CA PRO A 52 1.02 8.43 1.05
C PRO A 52 1.54 9.88 1.04
N TRP A 53 0.82 10.82 1.66
CA TRP A 53 1.30 12.20 1.81
C TRP A 53 2.33 12.39 2.93
N ASN A 54 2.45 11.42 3.83
CA ASN A 54 3.38 11.47 4.96
C ASN A 54 4.70 10.72 4.66
N VAL A 55 4.79 10.05 3.51
CA VAL A 55 6.00 9.35 3.06
C VAL A 55 6.77 10.24 2.11
N ASN A 56 8.00 10.58 2.47
CA ASN A 56 8.92 11.27 1.57
C ASN A 56 9.80 10.24 0.86
N LEU A 57 9.33 9.76 -0.29
CA LEU A 57 10.11 8.94 -1.21
C LEU A 57 10.62 9.89 -2.30
N SER A 58 11.83 10.42 -2.09
CA SER A 58 12.55 11.27 -3.06
C SER A 58 13.41 10.43 -4.00
#